data_AF-A0A7X7RG86-F1
#
_entry.id   AF-A0A7X7RG86-F1
#
_cell.length_a   1.000
_cell.length_b   1.000
_cell.length_c   1.000
_cell.angle_alpha   90.00
_cell.angle_beta   90.00
_cell.angle_gamma   90.00
#
_symmetry.space_group_name_H-M   'P 1'
#
loop_
_entity.id
_entity.type
_entity.pdbx_description
1 polymer ?
#
loop_
_entity_poly.entity_id
_entity_poly.type
_entity_poly.pdbx_seq_one_letter_code
_entity_poly.pdbx_strand_id
1 'polypeptide(L)'
;MMVFGLVLAPSGTLLWAQDAAAGADTERGLVETGRQSVQAVGEATSEFGGALRAGGQQGLDQGRKLWQEVLVPVWQRLAAAAPGVLKALLLLLGFWVAGRLAGAAVRKLLNLTQIDDRAVRDWGLEGMLKQADGSTRSLAGLAGSAVKWVLLLFGFVAFFNALNLGMVAAPLQNIVNRIFSAILSLIKAAAILLVYWALAAVARLGITRLLGAVKFDSRAARHLACPAAEGEPGSTPPSAMIGRLVFYIILLFGVPPFLQALGQQALVAPLQEMLAKTLTFLPNLFAAAIIFVVGRIVASIVREVVGNFLSASGADAGAEKLGLGKMLGELKLSVIASRIAYFFILIPILVSAVDSLGIKTISDPIKATLQSILAAVPALLVATVIVIVGCVVARVVRSLVEGFLGGIGVDQLPQRLGLDFLAARPGQTPPSRLIGAAVSVVIILITAQQAAASLKFDQLAGLVGRIVAYLPNLVVGLAILLAALSLGRYLGALTASTLEGSPNAKVLATVTRYAVFLLGFSMALEQFGIGEEIVMIGVSALLGGAAIAVGLAFGLGGKAQAQAWIEQWQKKE
;
A
#
# COMPACT_ATOMS: atom_id res chain seq x y z
N MET A 1 -4.08 1.08 18.29
CA MET A 1 -3.92 -0.17 17.51
C MET A 1 -3.34 -1.23 18.44
N MET A 2 -3.93 -2.37 18.78
CA MET A 2 -5.27 -2.95 18.59
C MET A 2 -5.61 -3.71 19.90
N VAL A 3 -6.82 -3.46 20.41
CA VAL A 3 -7.36 -3.71 21.77
C VAL A 3 -7.72 -5.18 22.07
N PHE A 4 -7.56 -5.63 23.33
CA PHE A 4 -8.56 -6.31 24.23
C PHE A 4 -7.86 -7.31 25.17
N GLY A 5 -8.10 -7.44 26.47
CA GLY A 5 -8.86 -6.77 27.54
C GLY A 5 -8.56 -7.58 28.82
N LEU A 6 -7.90 -7.00 29.83
CA LEU A 6 -8.48 -6.53 31.10
C LEU A 6 -8.89 -7.65 32.09
N VAL A 7 -8.07 -7.90 33.12
CA VAL A 7 -8.52 -8.16 34.50
C VAL A 7 -7.47 -7.56 35.45
N LEU A 8 -7.93 -6.59 36.25
CA LEU A 8 -7.21 -5.88 37.31
C LEU A 8 -7.47 -6.54 38.67
N ALA A 9 -6.45 -6.50 39.53
CA ALA A 9 -6.61 -6.47 40.99
C ALA A 9 -5.70 -5.36 41.52
N PRO A 10 -6.13 -4.62 42.56
CA PRO A 10 -5.18 -4.24 43.59
C PRO A 10 -5.74 -4.30 45.01
N SER A 11 -4.86 -4.64 45.94
CA SER A 11 -5.04 -4.60 47.39
C SER A 11 -4.34 -3.38 47.98
N GLY A 12 -4.97 -2.68 48.94
CA GLY A 12 -4.28 -1.71 49.80
C GLY A 12 -5.16 -0.80 50.69
N THR A 13 -5.13 -1.10 51.99
CA THR A 13 -5.00 -0.18 53.15
C THR A 13 -6.11 0.79 53.63
N LEU A 14 -6.54 0.54 54.89
CA LEU A 14 -6.62 1.42 56.10
C LEU A 14 -7.58 2.64 56.22
N LEU A 15 -8.24 2.69 57.40
CA LEU A 15 -8.48 3.81 58.35
C LEU A 15 -9.95 4.20 58.72
N TRP A 16 -10.26 4.01 60.02
CA TRP A 16 -10.91 4.88 61.04
C TRP A 16 -12.41 5.29 61.04
N ALA A 17 -12.86 5.51 62.30
CA ALA A 17 -13.95 6.39 62.82
C ALA A 17 -15.32 5.73 63.10
N GLN A 18 -15.72 5.57 64.39
CA GLN A 18 -16.60 6.46 65.20
C GLN A 18 -18.10 6.14 65.00
N ASP A 19 -19.05 6.15 65.95
CA ASP A 19 -19.20 6.81 67.25
C ASP A 19 -20.46 6.27 68.00
N ALA A 20 -20.66 6.76 69.24
CA ALA A 20 -21.93 6.97 69.97
C ALA A 20 -22.52 5.81 70.82
N ALA A 21 -23.03 6.00 72.04
CA ALA A 21 -23.18 7.16 72.94
C ALA A 21 -23.67 6.72 74.34
N ALA A 22 -23.52 7.63 75.32
CA ALA A 22 -24.25 7.79 76.59
C ALA A 22 -24.03 6.73 77.70
N GLY A 23 -23.89 7.07 78.99
CA GLY A 23 -24.09 8.34 79.69
C GLY A 23 -24.83 8.07 81.01
N ALA A 24 -24.08 8.14 82.12
CA ALA A 24 -24.50 8.43 83.48
C ALA A 24 -25.68 7.64 84.12
N ASP A 25 -25.34 6.61 84.89
CA ASP A 25 -25.95 6.29 86.20
C ASP A 25 -24.90 5.54 87.03
N THR A 26 -23.82 6.27 87.33
CA THR A 26 -22.62 5.77 88.00
C THR A 26 -22.80 6.03 89.49
N GLU A 27 -23.00 4.97 90.28
CA GLU A 27 -22.44 4.78 91.64
C GLU A 27 -23.15 3.68 92.44
N ARG A 28 -24.33 3.20 92.02
CA ARG A 28 -24.98 2.03 92.66
C ARG A 28 -24.83 0.70 91.92
N GLY A 29 -24.59 0.72 90.60
CA GLY A 29 -24.32 -0.50 89.83
C GLY A 29 -22.95 -1.12 90.10
N LEU A 30 -21.95 -0.31 90.44
CA LEU A 30 -20.53 -0.74 90.47
C LEU A 30 -20.22 -1.84 91.49
N VAL A 31 -21.01 -1.97 92.57
CA VAL A 31 -20.77 -3.00 93.60
C VAL A 31 -21.44 -4.34 93.25
N GLU A 32 -22.58 -4.33 92.56
CA GLU A 32 -23.20 -5.56 92.04
C GLU A 32 -22.48 -6.08 90.78
N THR A 33 -22.01 -5.18 89.91
CA THR A 33 -21.18 -5.55 88.76
C THR A 33 -19.84 -6.16 89.21
N GLY A 34 -19.28 -5.71 90.34
CA GLY A 34 -18.07 -6.29 90.92
C GLY A 34 -18.23 -7.77 91.32
N ARG A 35 -19.37 -8.15 91.90
CA ARG A 35 -19.63 -9.56 92.24
C ARG A 35 -19.95 -10.42 91.02
N GLN A 36 -20.75 -9.91 90.09
CA GLN A 36 -21.08 -10.64 88.86
C GLN A 36 -19.86 -10.82 87.95
N SER A 37 -18.96 -9.83 87.87
CA SER A 37 -17.72 -9.96 87.09
C SER A 37 -16.76 -11.00 87.66
N VAL A 38 -16.65 -11.14 88.99
CA VAL A 38 -15.80 -12.18 89.60
C VAL A 38 -16.39 -13.59 89.40
N GLN A 39 -17.72 -13.75 89.49
CA GLN A 39 -18.37 -15.03 89.16
C GLN A 39 -18.29 -15.37 87.67
N ALA A 40 -18.54 -14.40 86.79
CA ALA A 40 -18.44 -14.58 85.35
C ALA A 40 -17.00 -14.91 84.91
N VAL A 41 -15.99 -14.31 85.56
CA VAL A 41 -14.58 -14.68 85.32
C VAL A 41 -14.30 -16.10 85.83
N GLY A 42 -14.83 -16.51 86.98
CA GLY A 42 -14.69 -17.88 87.49
C GLY A 42 -15.28 -18.93 86.54
N GLU A 43 -16.50 -18.71 86.05
CA GLU A 43 -17.17 -19.60 85.10
C GLU A 43 -16.47 -19.61 83.74
N ALA A 44 -16.13 -18.43 83.19
CA ALA A 44 -15.44 -18.33 81.91
C ALA A 44 -14.05 -18.99 81.94
N THR A 45 -13.32 -18.91 83.05
CA THR A 45 -12.00 -19.55 83.18
C THR A 45 -12.14 -21.08 83.26
N SER A 46 -13.22 -21.57 83.87
CA SER A 46 -13.51 -23.01 83.96
C SER A 46 -13.99 -23.59 82.63
N GLU A 47 -14.83 -22.87 81.87
CA GLU A 47 -15.24 -23.25 80.52
C GLU A 47 -14.07 -23.18 79.53
N PHE A 48 -13.22 -22.16 79.62
CA PHE A 48 -12.02 -22.05 78.79
C PHE A 48 -11.02 -23.19 79.10
N GLY A 49 -10.88 -23.58 80.38
CA GLY A 49 -10.10 -24.75 80.79
C GLY A 49 -10.68 -26.07 80.27
N GLY A 50 -12.01 -26.20 80.23
CA GLY A 50 -12.71 -27.33 79.62
C GLY A 50 -12.54 -27.38 78.10
N ALA A 51 -12.71 -26.25 77.42
CA ALA A 51 -12.58 -26.12 75.97
C ALA A 51 -11.14 -26.31 75.47
N LEU A 52 -10.12 -25.86 76.23
CA LEU A 52 -8.72 -26.12 75.92
C LEU A 52 -8.34 -27.60 76.05
N ARG A 53 -8.87 -28.30 77.06
CA ARG A 53 -8.65 -29.75 77.18
C ARG A 53 -9.38 -30.54 76.10
N ALA A 54 -10.62 -30.15 75.78
CA ALA A 54 -11.39 -30.76 74.71
C ALA A 54 -10.75 -30.52 73.33
N GLY A 55 -10.38 -29.28 73.01
CA GLY A 55 -9.69 -28.92 71.75
C GLY A 55 -8.29 -29.52 71.63
N GLY A 56 -7.55 -29.62 72.74
CA GLY A 56 -6.25 -30.31 72.78
C GLY A 56 -6.36 -31.81 72.49
N GLN A 57 -7.38 -32.48 73.04
CA GLN A 57 -7.63 -33.90 72.75
C GLN A 57 -8.15 -34.11 71.32
N GLN A 58 -9.03 -33.23 70.83
CA GLN A 58 -9.60 -33.31 69.48
C GLN A 58 -8.55 -33.02 68.39
N GLY A 59 -7.63 -32.08 68.63
CA GLY A 59 -6.51 -31.78 67.74
C GLY A 59 -5.44 -32.88 67.72
N LEU A 60 -5.17 -33.52 68.86
CA LEU A 60 -4.29 -34.69 68.92
C LEU A 60 -4.91 -35.89 68.20
N ASP A 61 -6.22 -36.10 68.31
CA ASP A 61 -6.92 -37.16 67.60
C ASP A 61 -7.06 -36.88 66.11
N GLN A 62 -7.26 -35.62 65.69
CA GLN A 62 -7.19 -35.22 64.28
C GLN A 62 -5.78 -35.37 63.71
N GLY A 63 -4.74 -34.98 64.45
CA GLY A 63 -3.35 -35.18 64.05
C GLY A 63 -2.99 -36.66 63.93
N ARG A 64 -3.49 -37.50 64.85
CA ARG A 64 -3.34 -38.95 64.79
C ARG A 64 -4.11 -39.56 63.61
N LYS A 65 -5.31 -39.06 63.32
CA LYS A 65 -6.08 -39.45 62.12
C LYS A 65 -5.38 -39.03 60.84
N LEU A 66 -4.88 -37.81 60.71
CA LEU A 66 -4.10 -37.39 59.53
C LEU A 66 -2.81 -38.21 59.37
N TRP A 67 -2.15 -38.52 60.50
CA TRP A 67 -0.99 -39.41 60.48
C TRP A 67 -1.36 -40.81 59.97
N GLN A 68 -2.47 -41.38 60.43
CA GLN A 68 -2.90 -42.74 60.07
C GLN A 68 -3.60 -42.83 58.70
N GLU A 69 -4.40 -41.85 58.32
CA GLU A 69 -5.22 -41.86 57.10
C GLU A 69 -4.50 -41.26 55.89
N VAL A 70 -3.49 -40.39 56.12
CA VAL A 70 -2.74 -39.74 55.03
C VAL A 70 -1.28 -40.16 55.01
N LEU A 71 -0.54 -40.00 56.12
CA LEU A 71 0.91 -40.22 56.14
C LEU A 71 1.28 -41.70 56.06
N VAL A 72 0.62 -42.58 56.82
CA VAL A 72 0.87 -44.03 56.78
C VAL A 72 0.64 -44.62 55.37
N PRO A 73 -0.49 -44.38 54.68
CA PRO A 73 -0.68 -44.89 53.32
C PRO A 73 0.27 -44.24 52.30
N VAL A 74 0.67 -42.98 52.48
CA VAL A 74 1.73 -42.36 51.64
C VAL A 74 3.07 -43.06 51.85
N TRP A 75 3.44 -43.35 53.09
CA TRP A 75 4.69 -44.05 53.42
C TRP A 75 4.69 -45.49 52.90
N GLN A 76 3.54 -46.17 52.99
CA GLN A 76 3.36 -47.50 52.40
C GLN A 76 3.45 -47.47 50.86
N ARG A 77 2.89 -46.44 50.21
CA ARG A 77 3.03 -46.24 48.75
C ARG A 77 4.48 -45.95 48.35
N LEU A 78 5.21 -45.15 49.14
CA LEU A 78 6.63 -44.87 48.92
C LEU A 78 7.50 -46.10 49.16
N ALA A 79 7.23 -46.87 50.21
CA ALA A 79 7.93 -48.12 50.49
C ALA A 79 7.64 -49.18 49.41
N ALA A 80 6.41 -49.28 48.92
CA ALA A 80 6.05 -50.14 47.78
C ALA A 80 6.65 -49.67 46.46
N ALA A 81 6.89 -48.36 46.29
CA ALA A 81 7.57 -47.78 45.14
C ALA A 81 9.10 -47.85 45.23
N ALA A 82 9.68 -48.06 46.41
CA ALA A 82 11.13 -48.08 46.62
C ALA A 82 11.88 -49.06 45.70
N PRO A 83 11.42 -50.30 45.45
CA PRO A 83 12.06 -51.20 44.48
C PRO A 83 11.99 -50.67 43.05
N GLY A 84 10.87 -50.03 42.67
CA GLY A 84 10.68 -49.43 41.35
C GLY A 84 11.60 -48.22 41.13
N VAL A 85 11.77 -47.38 42.15
CA VAL A 85 12.70 -46.25 42.14
C VAL A 85 14.14 -46.72 42.04
N LEU A 86 14.53 -47.77 42.78
CA LEU A 86 15.87 -48.34 42.70
C LEU A 86 16.18 -48.87 41.29
N LYS A 87 15.24 -49.62 40.70
CA LYS A 87 15.34 -50.14 39.33
C LYS A 87 15.45 -49.02 38.30
N ALA A 88 14.65 -47.96 38.45
CA ALA A 88 14.71 -46.79 37.58
C ALA A 88 16.06 -46.05 37.69
N LEU A 89 16.57 -45.85 38.91
CA LEU A 89 17.89 -45.23 39.13
C LEU A 89 19.03 -46.05 38.52
N LEU A 90 18.99 -47.38 38.62
CA LEU A 90 19.95 -48.26 37.96
C LEU A 90 19.90 -48.12 36.43
N LEU A 91 18.71 -48.02 35.83
CA LEU A 91 18.54 -47.77 34.39
C LEU A 91 19.14 -46.42 33.98
N LEU A 92 18.87 -45.36 34.74
CA LEU A 92 19.41 -44.02 34.48
C LEU A 92 20.94 -44.02 34.52
N LEU A 93 21.52 -44.68 35.52
CA LEU A 93 22.98 -44.80 35.69
C LEU A 93 23.59 -45.63 34.54
N GLY A 94 22.92 -46.69 34.11
CA GLY A 94 23.30 -47.49 32.93
C GLY A 94 23.33 -46.64 31.65
N PHE A 95 22.28 -45.85 31.38
CA PHE A 95 22.24 -44.95 30.23
C PHE A 95 23.27 -43.82 30.30
N TRP A 96 23.60 -43.32 31.50
CA TRP A 96 24.65 -42.32 31.68
C TRP A 96 26.05 -42.88 31.32
N VAL A 97 26.37 -44.10 31.77
CA VAL A 97 27.63 -44.78 31.42
C VAL A 97 27.67 -45.09 29.92
N ALA A 98 26.59 -45.65 29.38
CA ALA A 98 26.46 -45.94 27.95
C ALA A 98 26.62 -44.67 27.10
N GLY A 99 26.02 -43.55 27.52
CA GLY A 99 26.15 -42.26 26.86
C GLY A 99 27.58 -41.75 26.80
N ARG A 100 28.34 -41.89 27.89
CA ARG A 100 29.76 -41.49 27.93
C ARG A 100 30.63 -42.36 27.01
N LEU A 101 30.41 -43.67 27.00
CA LEU A 101 31.13 -44.61 26.14
C LEU A 101 30.81 -44.38 24.66
N ALA A 102 29.53 -44.31 24.31
CA ALA A 102 29.09 -44.05 22.93
C ALA A 102 29.56 -42.68 22.43
N GLY A 103 29.48 -41.62 23.26
CA GLY A 103 30.00 -40.30 22.91
C GLY A 103 31.51 -40.31 22.65
N ALA A 104 32.28 -41.06 23.45
CA ALA A 104 33.72 -41.22 23.23
C ALA A 104 34.04 -42.00 21.93
N ALA A 105 33.28 -43.06 21.64
CA ALA A 105 33.42 -43.84 20.41
C ALA A 105 33.13 -42.98 19.17
N VAL A 106 32.03 -42.21 19.18
CA VAL A 106 31.66 -41.31 18.08
C VAL A 106 32.71 -40.22 17.87
N ARG A 107 33.21 -39.62 18.95
CA ARG A 107 34.30 -38.63 18.87
C ARG A 107 35.56 -39.22 18.24
N LYS A 108 35.93 -40.45 18.62
CA LYS A 108 37.09 -41.13 18.06
C LYS A 108 36.90 -41.42 16.57
N LEU A 109 35.71 -41.87 16.16
CA LEU A 109 35.38 -42.12 14.76
C LEU A 109 35.41 -40.85 13.90
N LEU A 110 34.89 -39.74 14.40
CA LEU A 110 34.88 -38.46 13.67
C LEU A 110 36.25 -37.79 13.61
N ASN A 111 37.10 -38.00 14.62
CA ASN A 111 38.49 -37.53 14.56
C ASN A 111 39.30 -38.28 13.49
N LEU A 112 39.00 -39.55 13.23
CA LEU A 112 39.68 -40.33 12.18
C LEU A 112 39.42 -39.79 10.78
N THR A 113 38.29 -39.12 10.56
CA THR A 113 37.93 -38.55 9.25
C THR A 113 38.42 -37.11 9.03
N GLN A 114 39.19 -36.55 9.99
CA GLN A 114 39.70 -35.17 9.94
C GLN A 114 38.61 -34.13 9.60
N ILE A 115 37.37 -34.38 10.07
CA ILE A 115 36.24 -33.51 9.77
C ILE A 115 36.45 -32.11 10.34
N ASP A 116 37.14 -31.99 11.47
CA ASP A 116 37.45 -30.70 12.10
C ASP A 116 38.31 -29.82 11.16
N ASP A 117 39.35 -30.38 10.54
CA ASP A 117 40.24 -29.64 9.64
C ASP A 117 39.57 -29.27 8.31
N ARG A 118 38.75 -30.18 7.76
CA ARG A 118 37.97 -29.93 6.54
C ARG A 118 36.88 -28.89 6.74
N ALA A 119 36.22 -28.90 7.89
CA ALA A 119 35.16 -27.94 8.18
C ALA A 119 35.69 -26.49 8.27
N VAL A 120 36.90 -26.31 8.81
CA VAL A 120 37.54 -24.98 8.86
C VAL A 120 38.03 -24.57 7.47
N ARG A 121 38.68 -25.47 6.73
CA ARG A 121 39.33 -25.16 5.45
C ARG A 121 38.37 -25.04 4.27
N ASP A 122 37.44 -25.99 4.13
CA ASP A 122 36.60 -26.13 2.93
C ASP A 122 35.19 -25.56 3.15
N TRP A 123 34.68 -25.57 4.38
CA TRP A 123 33.31 -25.10 4.70
C TRP A 123 33.28 -23.72 5.36
N GLY A 124 34.43 -23.14 5.73
CA GLY A 124 34.51 -21.78 6.25
C GLY A 124 33.80 -21.56 7.59
N LEU A 125 33.65 -22.61 8.41
CA LEU A 125 32.91 -22.56 9.68
C LEU A 125 33.69 -21.91 10.84
N GLU A 126 34.81 -21.25 10.55
CA GLU A 126 35.71 -20.69 11.55
C GLU A 126 35.04 -19.66 12.46
N GLY A 127 34.12 -18.85 11.91
CA GLY A 127 33.35 -17.86 12.66
C GLY A 127 32.29 -18.45 13.59
N MET A 128 31.77 -19.64 13.30
CA MET A 128 30.76 -20.33 14.14
C MET A 128 31.40 -21.20 15.23
N LEU A 129 32.64 -21.64 15.01
CA LEU A 129 33.37 -22.51 15.94
C LEU A 129 34.23 -21.72 16.94
N LYS A 130 34.49 -20.43 16.70
CA LYS A 130 35.17 -19.53 17.62
C LYS A 130 34.28 -19.18 18.81
N GLN A 131 34.72 -19.55 20.00
CA GLN A 131 34.11 -19.12 21.26
C GLN A 131 34.60 -17.70 21.63
N ALA A 132 33.87 -16.99 22.49
CA ALA A 132 34.26 -15.65 23.00
C ALA A 132 35.64 -15.62 23.70
N ASP A 133 36.19 -16.80 23.99
CA ASP A 133 37.47 -17.04 24.66
C ASP A 133 38.60 -17.44 23.67
N GLY A 134 38.39 -17.29 22.36
CA GLY A 134 39.41 -17.53 21.33
C GLY A 134 39.70 -18.99 20.95
N SER A 135 39.16 -19.98 21.69
CA SER A 135 39.29 -21.40 21.35
C SER A 135 38.24 -21.87 20.32
N THR A 136 38.66 -22.71 19.36
CA THR A 136 37.77 -23.36 18.39
C THR A 136 37.15 -24.62 18.97
N ARG A 137 35.82 -24.73 19.01
CA ARG A 137 35.17 -26.00 19.35
C ARG A 137 35.41 -27.04 18.24
N SER A 138 35.86 -28.24 18.62
CA SER A 138 35.91 -29.38 17.68
C SER A 138 34.48 -29.85 17.36
N LEU A 139 34.15 -30.04 16.08
CA LEU A 139 32.90 -30.63 15.63
C LEU A 139 32.77 -32.07 16.13
N ALA A 140 33.87 -32.82 16.12
CA ALA A 140 33.90 -34.17 16.69
C ALA A 140 33.62 -34.17 18.21
N GLY A 141 34.10 -33.16 18.94
CA GLY A 141 33.81 -32.97 20.37
C GLY A 141 32.34 -32.62 20.62
N LEU A 142 31.78 -31.72 19.82
CA LEU A 142 30.37 -31.34 19.86
C LEU A 142 29.46 -32.54 19.57
N ALA A 143 29.72 -33.28 18.50
CA ALA A 143 28.96 -34.49 18.15
C ALA A 143 29.04 -35.57 19.24
N GLY A 144 30.22 -35.84 19.78
CA GLY A 144 30.39 -36.78 20.89
C GLY A 144 29.63 -36.35 22.16
N SER A 145 29.64 -35.05 22.46
CA SER A 145 28.86 -34.49 23.58
C SER A 145 27.35 -34.59 23.36
N ALA A 146 26.88 -34.35 22.13
CA ALA A 146 25.47 -34.46 21.77
C ALA A 146 24.96 -35.90 21.94
N VAL A 147 25.71 -36.90 21.46
CA VAL A 147 25.36 -38.32 21.61
C VAL A 147 25.24 -38.72 23.09
N LYS A 148 26.14 -38.22 23.95
CA LYS A 148 26.06 -38.44 25.40
C LYS A 148 24.74 -37.89 25.97
N TRP A 149 24.37 -36.65 25.64
CA TRP A 149 23.13 -36.03 26.11
C TRP A 149 21.87 -36.70 25.55
N VAL A 150 21.89 -37.15 24.29
CA VAL A 150 20.78 -37.91 23.69
C VAL A 150 20.58 -39.25 24.39
N LEU A 151 21.66 -40.01 24.65
CA LEU A 151 21.56 -41.27 25.40
C LEU A 151 21.13 -41.05 26.85
N LEU A 152 21.55 -39.95 27.48
CA LEU A 152 21.05 -39.54 28.79
C LEU A 152 19.53 -39.27 28.75
N LEU A 153 19.05 -38.59 27.70
CA LEU A 153 17.63 -38.32 27.49
C LEU A 153 16.82 -39.62 27.35
N PHE A 154 17.33 -40.60 26.60
CA PHE A 154 16.76 -41.95 26.58
C PHE A 154 16.72 -42.59 27.98
N GLY A 155 17.77 -42.40 28.77
CA GLY A 155 17.82 -42.81 30.17
C GLY A 155 16.72 -42.18 31.03
N PHE A 156 16.46 -40.89 30.86
CA PHE A 156 15.36 -40.20 31.53
C PHE A 156 13.99 -40.74 31.09
N VAL A 157 13.77 -40.96 29.80
CA VAL A 157 12.53 -41.58 29.30
C VAL A 157 12.32 -42.97 29.90
N ALA A 158 13.36 -43.80 29.91
CA ALA A 158 13.31 -45.14 30.52
C ALA A 158 13.09 -45.08 32.03
N PHE A 159 13.70 -44.12 32.72
CA PHE A 159 13.51 -43.86 34.15
C PHE A 159 12.05 -43.52 34.48
N PHE A 160 11.46 -42.54 33.77
CA PHE A 160 10.08 -42.13 34.02
C PHE A 160 9.08 -43.23 33.62
N ASN A 161 9.33 -43.97 32.54
CA ASN A 161 8.52 -45.13 32.18
C ASN A 161 8.60 -46.25 33.21
N ALA A 162 9.79 -46.53 33.76
CA ALA A 162 9.96 -47.53 34.82
C ALA A 162 9.22 -47.16 36.12
N LEU A 163 9.04 -45.86 36.37
CA LEU A 163 8.23 -45.33 37.47
C LEU A 163 6.72 -45.23 37.15
N ASN A 164 6.30 -45.67 35.96
CA ASN A 164 4.92 -45.56 35.47
C ASN A 164 4.44 -44.09 35.35
N LEU A 165 5.38 -43.15 35.17
CA LEU A 165 5.13 -41.71 34.99
C LEU A 165 5.00 -41.37 33.50
N GLY A 166 4.07 -42.05 32.81
CA GLY A 166 3.87 -41.90 31.37
C GLY A 166 3.58 -40.47 30.92
N MET A 167 2.90 -39.66 31.75
CA MET A 167 2.61 -38.26 31.45
C MET A 167 3.86 -37.39 31.33
N VAL A 168 4.93 -37.70 32.08
CA VAL A 168 6.22 -37.01 32.01
C VAL A 168 7.12 -37.63 30.95
N ALA A 169 7.05 -38.96 30.79
CA ALA A 169 7.84 -39.68 29.80
C ALA A 169 7.40 -39.39 28.36
N ALA A 170 6.10 -39.20 28.09
CA ALA A 170 5.57 -39.05 26.74
C ALA A 170 6.12 -37.82 25.98
N PRO A 171 6.16 -36.59 26.55
CA PRO A 171 6.82 -35.46 25.91
C PRO A 171 8.31 -35.69 25.63
N LEU A 172 9.04 -36.30 26.57
CA LEU A 172 10.46 -36.62 26.41
C LEU A 172 10.69 -37.69 25.33
N GLN A 173 9.82 -38.69 25.27
CA GLN A 173 9.82 -39.74 24.24
C GLN A 173 9.56 -39.16 22.85
N ASN A 174 8.67 -38.16 22.74
CA ASN A 174 8.45 -37.44 21.49
C ASN A 174 9.71 -36.67 21.02
N ILE A 175 10.45 -36.04 21.95
CA ILE A 175 11.72 -35.37 21.62
C ILE A 175 12.73 -36.40 21.12
N VAL A 176 12.86 -37.52 21.81
CA VAL A 176 13.75 -38.63 21.41
C VAL A 176 13.42 -39.14 20.00
N ASN A 177 12.13 -39.40 19.73
CA ASN A 177 11.69 -39.87 18.41
C ASN A 177 11.93 -38.82 17.32
N ARG A 178 11.76 -37.52 17.63
CA ARG A 178 12.10 -36.42 16.71
C ARG A 178 13.59 -36.36 16.41
N ILE A 179 14.46 -36.50 17.41
CA ILE A 179 15.92 -36.52 17.20
C ILE A 179 16.33 -37.73 16.35
N PHE A 180 15.82 -38.92 16.67
CA PHE A 180 16.16 -40.13 15.94
C PHE A 180 15.69 -40.06 14.48
N SER A 181 14.46 -39.63 14.24
CA SER A 181 13.94 -39.43 12.89
C SER A 181 14.68 -38.33 12.13
N ALA A 182 15.13 -37.26 12.81
CA ALA A 182 15.94 -36.20 12.23
C ALA A 182 17.33 -36.68 11.78
N ILE A 183 17.97 -37.57 12.55
CA ILE A 183 19.25 -38.17 12.13
C ILE A 183 19.04 -39.00 10.86
N LEU A 184 17.99 -39.81 10.81
CA LEU A 184 17.69 -40.64 9.64
C LEU A 184 17.30 -39.78 8.42
N SER A 185 16.57 -38.70 8.61
CA SER A 185 16.20 -37.75 7.56
C SER A 185 17.42 -37.00 7.00
N LEU A 186 18.37 -36.62 7.87
CA LEU A 186 19.65 -36.02 7.47
C LEU A 186 20.48 -36.98 6.61
N ILE A 187 20.57 -38.26 6.98
CA ILE A 187 21.28 -39.27 6.18
C ILE A 187 20.62 -39.44 4.81
N LYS A 188 19.28 -39.54 4.76
CA LYS A 188 18.53 -39.63 3.50
C LYS A 188 18.76 -38.39 2.62
N ALA A 189 18.70 -37.19 3.20
CA ALA A 189 18.91 -35.94 2.48
C ALA A 189 20.36 -35.84 1.94
N ALA A 190 21.36 -36.20 2.74
CA ALA A 190 22.75 -36.23 2.31
C ALA A 190 22.97 -37.21 1.15
N ALA A 191 22.37 -38.40 1.21
CA ALA A 191 22.42 -39.38 0.12
C ALA A 191 21.81 -38.81 -1.18
N ILE A 192 20.64 -38.17 -1.10
CA ILE A 192 19.99 -37.53 -2.27
C ILE A 192 20.89 -36.43 -2.84
N LEU A 193 21.44 -35.56 -1.99
CA LEU A 193 22.31 -34.48 -2.44
C LEU A 193 23.55 -35.01 -3.17
N LEU A 194 24.18 -36.08 -2.64
CA LEU A 194 25.33 -36.72 -3.26
C LEU A 194 24.96 -37.30 -4.64
N VAL A 195 23.82 -37.99 -4.74
CA VAL A 195 23.31 -38.51 -6.02
C VAL A 195 23.10 -37.40 -7.04
N TYR A 196 22.43 -36.31 -6.67
CA TYR A 196 22.21 -35.18 -7.59
C TYR A 196 23.49 -34.44 -7.96
N TRP A 197 24.44 -34.30 -7.02
CA TRP A 197 25.75 -33.74 -7.30
C TRP A 197 26.53 -34.59 -8.31
N ALA A 198 26.52 -35.92 -8.14
CA ALA A 198 27.15 -36.84 -9.08
C ALA A 198 26.48 -36.78 -10.46
N LEU A 199 25.15 -36.78 -10.51
CA LEU A 199 24.37 -36.64 -11.74
C LEU A 199 24.69 -35.32 -12.46
N ALA A 200 24.75 -34.21 -11.72
CA ALA A 200 25.10 -32.89 -12.23
C ALA A 200 26.53 -32.84 -12.78
N ALA A 201 27.49 -33.46 -12.08
CA ALA A 201 28.88 -33.52 -12.53
C ALA A 201 29.00 -34.30 -13.85
N VAL A 202 28.34 -35.46 -13.95
CA VAL A 202 28.32 -36.28 -15.17
C VAL A 202 27.65 -35.53 -16.32
N ALA A 203 26.49 -34.91 -16.10
CA ALA A 203 25.78 -34.14 -17.12
C ALA A 203 26.58 -32.94 -17.63
N ARG A 204 27.27 -32.21 -16.72
CA ARG A 204 28.18 -31.11 -17.07
C ARG A 204 29.28 -31.59 -18.00
N LEU A 205 29.93 -32.71 -17.67
CA LEU A 205 30.97 -33.33 -18.50
C LEU A 205 30.45 -33.77 -19.88
N GLY A 206 29.23 -34.31 -19.95
CA GLY A 206 28.60 -34.69 -21.21
C GLY A 206 28.31 -33.49 -22.12
N ILE A 207 27.70 -32.44 -21.55
CA ILE A 207 27.27 -31.26 -22.32
C ILE A 207 28.45 -30.42 -22.80
N THR A 208 29.49 -30.23 -21.98
CA THR A 208 30.69 -29.50 -22.44
C THR A 208 31.39 -30.25 -23.57
N ARG A 209 31.44 -31.59 -23.52
CA ARG A 209 31.99 -32.41 -24.62
C ARG A 209 31.16 -32.31 -25.89
N LEU A 210 29.84 -32.37 -25.80
CA LEU A 210 28.94 -32.23 -26.96
C LEU A 210 29.02 -30.83 -27.59
N LEU A 211 28.98 -29.77 -26.80
CA LEU A 211 29.08 -28.39 -27.29
C LEU A 211 30.46 -28.10 -27.90
N GLY A 212 31.52 -28.66 -27.32
CA GLY A 212 32.87 -28.62 -27.88
C GLY A 212 32.96 -29.33 -29.25
N ALA A 213 32.31 -30.49 -29.40
CA ALA A 213 32.26 -31.21 -30.67
C ALA A 213 31.58 -30.40 -31.80
N VAL A 214 30.59 -29.56 -31.47
CA VAL A 214 29.87 -28.72 -32.44
C VAL A 214 30.59 -27.38 -32.73
N LYS A 215 31.75 -27.12 -32.10
CA LYS A 215 32.50 -25.85 -32.18
C LYS A 215 31.62 -24.62 -31.85
N PHE A 216 30.68 -24.79 -30.92
CA PHE A 216 29.69 -23.77 -30.55
C PHE A 216 30.34 -22.44 -30.16
N ASP A 217 31.46 -22.49 -29.45
CA ASP A 217 32.19 -21.32 -28.96
C ASP A 217 32.62 -20.37 -30.09
N SER A 218 33.00 -20.93 -31.25
CA SER A 218 33.41 -20.14 -32.42
C SER A 218 32.25 -19.45 -33.14
N ARG A 219 31.06 -20.07 -33.17
CA ARG A 219 29.85 -19.47 -33.78
C ARG A 219 29.24 -18.42 -32.88
N ALA A 220 29.19 -18.68 -31.58
CA ALA A 220 28.67 -17.74 -30.59
C ALA A 220 29.49 -16.45 -30.57
N ALA A 221 30.82 -16.54 -30.60
CA ALA A 221 31.71 -15.37 -30.62
C ALA A 221 31.50 -14.45 -31.84
N ARG A 222 30.97 -14.98 -32.96
CA ARG A 222 30.72 -14.20 -34.18
C ARG A 222 29.45 -13.34 -34.11
N HIS A 223 28.52 -13.65 -33.21
CA HIS A 223 27.21 -12.96 -33.12
C HIS A 223 26.97 -12.32 -31.75
N LEU A 224 27.66 -12.78 -30.71
CA LEU A 224 27.61 -12.21 -29.38
C LEU A 224 28.94 -11.52 -29.11
N ALA A 225 28.97 -10.20 -29.28
CA ALA A 225 30.06 -9.37 -28.79
C ALA A 225 29.99 -9.35 -27.25
N CYS A 226 30.49 -10.38 -26.59
CA CYS A 226 30.60 -10.40 -25.14
C CYS A 226 31.78 -9.50 -24.73
N PRO A 227 31.56 -8.44 -23.93
CA PRO A 227 32.65 -7.70 -23.33
C PRO A 227 33.44 -8.67 -22.45
N ALA A 228 34.71 -8.87 -22.79
CA ALA A 228 35.62 -9.55 -21.89
C ALA A 228 35.73 -8.66 -20.64
N ALA A 229 35.27 -9.16 -19.50
CA ALA A 229 35.53 -8.51 -18.22
C ALA A 229 37.05 -8.57 -17.99
N GLU A 230 37.71 -7.42 -18.13
CA GLU A 230 39.13 -7.27 -17.87
C GLU A 230 39.40 -7.58 -16.39
N GLY A 231 40.21 -8.60 -16.09
CA GLY A 231 40.79 -8.79 -14.76
C GLY A 231 40.97 -10.21 -14.19
N GLU A 232 40.39 -11.26 -14.78
CA GLU A 232 40.59 -12.63 -14.27
C GLU A 232 41.17 -13.61 -15.31
N PRO A 233 42.05 -14.55 -14.92
CA PRO A 233 42.69 -15.49 -15.83
C PRO A 233 41.68 -16.51 -16.37
N GLY A 234 41.20 -16.25 -17.60
CA GLY A 234 40.41 -17.19 -18.39
C GLY A 234 39.01 -16.66 -18.71
N SER A 235 38.85 -16.09 -19.90
CA SER A 235 37.54 -15.91 -20.53
C SER A 235 36.91 -17.30 -20.68
N THR A 236 36.04 -17.69 -19.75
CA THR A 236 35.42 -19.02 -19.78
C THR A 236 34.61 -19.14 -21.07
N PRO A 237 34.85 -20.16 -21.91
CA PRO A 237 34.11 -20.30 -23.15
C PRO A 237 32.60 -20.42 -22.87
N PRO A 238 31.72 -19.92 -23.77
CA PRO A 238 30.26 -20.02 -23.62
C PRO A 238 29.79 -21.45 -23.30
N SER A 239 30.42 -22.47 -23.91
CA SER A 239 30.17 -23.88 -23.62
C SER A 239 30.45 -24.27 -22.16
N ALA A 240 31.50 -23.73 -21.54
CA ALA A 240 31.81 -23.95 -20.13
C ALA A 240 30.81 -23.24 -19.21
N MET A 241 30.32 -22.06 -19.60
CA MET A 241 29.23 -21.38 -18.89
C MET A 241 27.95 -22.22 -18.92
N ILE A 242 27.55 -22.73 -20.09
CA ILE A 242 26.38 -23.61 -20.23
C ILE A 242 26.56 -24.88 -19.38
N GLY A 243 27.74 -25.50 -19.40
CA GLY A 243 28.03 -26.67 -18.57
C GLY A 243 27.94 -26.39 -17.06
N ARG A 244 28.42 -25.23 -16.60
CA ARG A 244 28.23 -24.79 -15.20
C ARG A 244 26.76 -24.54 -14.89
N LEU A 245 26.03 -23.92 -15.81
CA LEU A 245 24.60 -23.61 -15.63
C LEU A 245 23.80 -24.91 -15.50
N VAL A 246 24.07 -25.91 -16.35
CA VAL A 246 23.43 -27.22 -16.27
C VAL A 246 23.77 -27.95 -14.96
N PHE A 247 25.02 -27.85 -14.49
CA PHE A 247 25.39 -28.39 -13.18
C PHE A 247 24.52 -27.79 -12.07
N TYR A 248 24.41 -26.46 -12.01
CA TYR A 248 23.59 -25.79 -11.00
C TYR A 248 22.09 -26.02 -11.18
N ILE A 249 21.58 -26.11 -12.41
CA ILE A 249 20.17 -26.46 -12.66
C ILE A 249 19.90 -27.86 -12.13
N ILE A 250 20.70 -28.87 -12.50
CA ILE A 250 20.49 -30.24 -12.01
C ILE A 250 20.60 -30.29 -10.48
N LEU A 251 21.56 -29.57 -9.89
CA LEU A 251 21.68 -29.45 -8.44
C LEU A 251 20.44 -28.79 -7.82
N LEU A 252 19.88 -27.75 -8.46
CA LEU A 252 18.65 -27.07 -8.06
C LEU A 252 17.44 -28.02 -8.12
N PHE A 253 17.37 -28.89 -9.13
CA PHE A 253 16.38 -29.98 -9.20
C PHE A 253 16.54 -31.00 -8.07
N GLY A 254 17.73 -31.12 -7.50
CA GLY A 254 18.00 -31.93 -6.31
C GLY A 254 17.51 -31.32 -5.00
N VAL A 255 17.21 -30.01 -4.98
CA VAL A 255 16.80 -29.31 -3.75
C VAL A 255 15.41 -29.76 -3.26
N PRO A 256 14.35 -29.88 -4.08
CA PRO A 256 13.06 -30.40 -3.62
C PRO A 256 13.13 -31.78 -2.96
N PRO A 257 13.71 -32.84 -3.56
CA PRO A 257 13.80 -34.14 -2.90
C PRO A 257 14.73 -34.12 -1.68
N PHE A 258 15.76 -33.26 -1.66
CA PHE A 258 16.59 -33.02 -0.47
C PHE A 258 15.77 -32.43 0.69
N LEU A 259 14.98 -31.39 0.43
CA LEU A 259 14.11 -30.76 1.43
C LEU A 259 12.99 -31.70 1.88
N GLN A 260 12.45 -32.51 0.96
CA GLN A 260 11.46 -33.54 1.28
C GLN A 260 12.06 -34.60 2.22
N ALA A 261 13.30 -35.01 1.97
CA ALA A 261 14.00 -35.92 2.85
C ALA A 261 14.24 -35.32 4.23
N LEU A 262 14.51 -34.00 4.35
CA LEU A 262 14.58 -33.29 5.63
C LEU A 262 13.22 -33.10 6.33
N GLY A 263 12.11 -33.51 5.72
CA GLY A 263 10.76 -33.35 6.26
C GLY A 263 10.18 -31.95 6.06
N GLN A 264 10.78 -31.12 5.21
CA GLN A 264 10.35 -29.73 4.97
C GLN A 264 9.33 -29.61 3.84
N GLN A 265 8.22 -30.37 3.93
CA GLN A 265 7.20 -30.42 2.87
C GLN A 265 6.61 -29.05 2.53
N ALA A 266 6.48 -28.16 3.52
CA ALA A 266 5.99 -26.79 3.33
C ALA A 266 6.89 -25.95 2.41
N LEU A 267 8.20 -26.21 2.39
CA LEU A 267 9.14 -25.51 1.51
C LEU A 267 9.23 -26.16 0.12
N VAL A 268 8.93 -27.46 0.05
CA VAL A 268 9.01 -28.24 -1.18
C VAL A 268 7.94 -27.82 -2.19
N ALA A 269 6.69 -27.64 -1.76
CA ALA A 269 5.59 -27.38 -2.70
C ALA A 269 5.75 -26.07 -3.50
N PRO A 270 6.03 -24.90 -2.88
CA PRO A 270 6.27 -23.66 -3.64
C PRO A 270 7.52 -23.76 -4.53
N LEU A 271 8.58 -24.42 -4.07
CA LEU A 271 9.80 -24.62 -4.84
C LEU A 271 9.55 -25.51 -6.07
N GLN A 272 8.78 -26.58 -5.91
CA GLN A 272 8.36 -27.44 -7.02
C GLN A 272 7.50 -26.69 -8.03
N GLU A 273 6.59 -25.83 -7.57
CA GLU A 273 5.77 -25.01 -8.45
C GLU A 273 6.61 -24.00 -9.24
N MET A 274 7.58 -23.34 -8.60
CA MET A 274 8.53 -22.44 -9.27
C MET A 274 9.36 -23.18 -10.31
N LEU A 275 9.84 -24.38 -9.97
CA LEU A 275 10.63 -25.20 -10.87
C LEU A 275 9.81 -25.70 -12.06
N ALA A 276 8.58 -26.14 -11.82
CA ALA A 276 7.64 -26.56 -12.85
C ALA A 276 7.29 -25.39 -13.80
N LYS A 277 6.99 -24.20 -13.25
CA LYS A 277 6.76 -22.97 -14.05
C LYS A 277 7.98 -22.58 -14.87
N THR A 278 9.19 -22.73 -14.32
CA THR A 278 10.43 -22.43 -15.03
C THR A 278 10.67 -23.42 -16.17
N LEU A 279 10.35 -24.70 -15.98
CA LEU A 279 10.43 -25.70 -17.04
C LEU A 279 9.41 -25.47 -18.14
N THR A 280 8.17 -25.15 -17.81
CA THR A 280 7.14 -24.87 -18.83
C THR A 280 7.40 -23.57 -19.57
N PHE A 281 8.05 -22.60 -18.92
CA PHE A 281 8.51 -21.37 -19.57
C PHE A 281 9.52 -21.66 -20.68
N LEU A 282 10.35 -22.70 -20.59
CA LEU A 282 11.41 -22.94 -21.57
C LEU A 282 10.84 -23.34 -22.97
N PRO A 283 9.97 -24.35 -23.12
CA PRO A 283 9.27 -24.62 -24.38
C PRO A 283 8.45 -23.42 -24.87
N ASN A 284 7.73 -22.77 -23.95
CA ASN A 284 6.89 -21.61 -24.24
C ASN A 284 7.69 -20.42 -24.79
N LEU A 285 8.90 -20.20 -24.27
CA LEU A 285 9.81 -19.18 -24.76
C LEU A 285 10.24 -19.46 -26.20
N PHE A 286 10.53 -20.72 -26.53
CA PHE A 286 10.83 -21.10 -27.91
C PHE A 286 9.63 -20.89 -28.83
N ALA A 287 8.43 -21.29 -28.40
CA ALA A 287 7.20 -21.07 -29.17
C ALA A 287 6.95 -19.57 -29.40
N ALA A 288 7.07 -18.75 -28.36
CA ALA A 288 6.96 -17.29 -28.45
C ALA A 288 8.00 -16.67 -29.39
N ALA A 289 9.26 -17.13 -29.31
CA ALA A 289 10.33 -16.67 -30.19
C ALA A 289 10.06 -17.01 -31.66
N ILE A 290 9.57 -18.22 -31.94
CA ILE A 290 9.17 -18.64 -33.28
C ILE A 290 8.03 -17.77 -33.80
N ILE A 291 6.96 -17.58 -33.01
CA ILE A 291 5.82 -16.74 -33.37
C ILE A 291 6.28 -15.31 -33.69
N PHE A 292 7.13 -14.73 -32.85
CA PHE A 292 7.64 -13.37 -33.05
C PHE A 292 8.50 -13.24 -34.31
N VAL A 293 9.41 -14.19 -34.55
CA VAL A 293 10.29 -14.15 -35.75
C VAL A 293 9.45 -14.30 -37.01
N VAL A 294 8.59 -15.31 -37.08
CA VAL A 294 7.70 -15.54 -38.23
C VAL A 294 6.81 -14.33 -38.44
N GLY A 295 6.18 -13.83 -37.38
CA GLY A 295 5.28 -12.71 -37.49
C GLY A 295 5.98 -11.40 -37.86
N ARG A 296 7.22 -11.16 -37.41
CA ARG A 296 8.00 -9.99 -37.86
C ARG A 296 8.26 -10.05 -39.36
N ILE A 297 8.58 -11.23 -39.91
CA ILE A 297 8.75 -11.42 -41.35
C ILE A 297 7.44 -11.09 -42.07
N VAL A 298 6.32 -11.66 -41.64
CA VAL A 298 4.99 -11.38 -42.22
C VAL A 298 4.65 -9.88 -42.18
N ALA A 299 4.84 -9.23 -41.03
CA ALA A 299 4.60 -7.80 -40.87
C ALA A 299 5.47 -6.96 -41.83
N SER A 300 6.74 -7.34 -42.01
CA SER A 300 7.65 -6.64 -42.92
C SER A 300 7.23 -6.78 -44.39
N ILE A 301 6.74 -7.95 -44.80
CA ILE A 301 6.24 -8.16 -46.15
C ILE A 301 5.00 -7.29 -46.39
N VAL A 302 4.04 -7.29 -45.47
CA VAL A 302 2.82 -6.50 -45.64
C VAL A 302 3.11 -5.00 -45.64
N ARG A 303 4.07 -4.53 -44.83
CA ARG A 303 4.55 -3.15 -44.88
C ARG A 303 5.01 -2.76 -46.29
N GLU A 304 5.85 -3.58 -46.91
CA GLU A 304 6.40 -3.33 -48.24
C GLU A 304 5.28 -3.31 -49.30
N VAL A 305 4.36 -4.27 -49.23
CA VAL A 305 3.21 -4.36 -50.13
C VAL A 305 2.31 -3.13 -50.02
N VAL A 306 1.95 -2.73 -48.80
CA VAL A 306 1.09 -1.56 -48.55
C VAL A 306 1.78 -0.26 -48.99
N GLY A 307 3.07 -0.10 -48.71
CA GLY A 307 3.85 1.07 -49.13
C GLY A 307 3.94 1.20 -50.64
N ASN A 308 4.24 0.11 -51.33
CA ASN A 308 4.35 0.06 -52.79
C ASN A 308 2.99 0.27 -53.47
N PHE A 309 1.92 -0.31 -52.92
CA PHE A 309 0.57 -0.11 -53.44
C PHE A 309 0.09 1.34 -53.30
N LEU A 310 0.29 1.95 -52.13
CA LEU A 310 -0.16 3.33 -51.88
C LEU A 310 0.63 4.38 -52.66
N SER A 311 1.94 4.18 -52.81
CA SER A 311 2.76 5.04 -53.66
C SER A 311 2.39 4.89 -55.14
N ALA A 312 2.17 3.67 -55.62
CA ALA A 312 1.71 3.41 -57.00
C ALA A 312 0.29 3.95 -57.28
N SER A 313 -0.60 3.93 -56.29
CA SER A 313 -1.97 4.47 -56.37
C SER A 313 -2.02 6.01 -56.37
N GLY A 314 -0.88 6.69 -56.15
CA GLY A 314 -0.81 8.15 -56.14
C GLY A 314 -1.37 8.78 -54.85
N ALA A 315 -1.42 8.03 -53.74
CA ALA A 315 -1.87 8.55 -52.45
C ALA A 315 -1.03 9.75 -51.97
N ASP A 316 0.27 9.75 -52.31
CA ASP A 316 1.19 10.84 -52.01
C ASP A 316 0.83 12.13 -52.79
N ALA A 317 0.45 12.01 -54.06
CA ALA A 317 -0.01 13.15 -54.87
C ALA A 317 -1.37 13.69 -54.39
N GLY A 318 -2.26 12.82 -53.91
CA GLY A 318 -3.52 13.22 -53.28
C GLY A 318 -3.31 14.03 -52.00
N ALA A 319 -2.34 13.62 -51.17
CA ALA A 319 -2.00 14.32 -49.92
C ALA A 319 -1.41 15.71 -50.17
N GLU A 320 -0.60 15.88 -51.21
CA GLU A 320 -0.08 17.19 -51.62
C GLU A 320 -1.20 18.13 -52.09
N LYS A 321 -2.15 17.63 -52.89
CA LYS A 321 -3.32 18.43 -53.35
C LYS A 321 -4.19 18.92 -52.19
N LEU A 322 -4.26 18.16 -51.11
CA LEU A 322 -5.00 18.53 -49.89
C LEU A 322 -4.21 19.48 -48.97
N GLY A 323 -2.98 19.88 -49.35
CA GLY A 323 -2.13 20.74 -48.55
C GLY A 323 -1.53 20.06 -47.30
N LEU A 324 -1.76 18.75 -47.14
CA LEU A 324 -1.26 17.97 -46.01
C LEU A 324 0.26 17.79 -46.06
N GLY A 325 0.87 17.83 -47.26
CA GLY A 325 2.33 17.75 -47.43
C GLY A 325 3.10 18.83 -46.66
N LYS A 326 2.55 20.06 -46.56
CA LYS A 326 3.18 21.14 -45.77
C LYS A 326 3.09 20.92 -44.26
N MET A 327 2.11 20.16 -43.78
CA MET A 327 1.93 19.84 -42.36
C MET A 327 2.67 18.57 -41.94
N LEU A 328 2.79 17.59 -42.85
CA LEU A 328 3.46 16.30 -42.60
C LEU A 328 4.98 16.35 -42.81
N GLY A 329 5.50 17.41 -43.41
CA GLY A 329 6.94 17.58 -43.68
C GLY A 329 7.44 16.56 -44.72
N GLU A 330 8.65 16.04 -44.53
CA GLU A 330 9.27 15.05 -45.43
C GLU A 330 8.61 13.65 -45.40
N LEU A 331 7.64 13.43 -44.49
CA LEU A 331 6.99 12.14 -44.31
C LEU A 331 5.85 11.95 -45.33
N LYS A 332 6.12 11.15 -46.37
CA LYS A 332 5.12 10.70 -47.36
C LYS A 332 3.99 9.90 -46.71
N LEU A 333 2.77 10.05 -47.23
CA LEU A 333 1.57 9.38 -46.71
C LEU A 333 1.70 7.85 -46.86
N SER A 334 2.30 7.40 -47.96
CA SER A 334 2.62 5.99 -48.23
C SER A 334 3.53 5.37 -47.15
N VAL A 335 4.54 6.11 -46.70
CA VAL A 335 5.48 5.65 -45.66
C VAL A 335 4.78 5.57 -44.30
N ILE A 336 3.98 6.57 -43.95
CA ILE A 336 3.21 6.57 -42.69
C ILE A 336 2.24 5.38 -42.67
N ALA A 337 1.45 5.21 -43.73
CA ALA A 337 0.48 4.14 -43.83
C ALA A 337 1.13 2.74 -43.81
N SER A 338 2.26 2.55 -44.49
CA SER A 338 3.02 1.29 -44.44
C SER A 338 3.50 0.98 -43.01
N ARG A 339 3.96 2.00 -42.27
CA ARG A 339 4.45 1.84 -40.90
C ARG A 339 3.30 1.53 -39.94
N ILE A 340 2.13 2.17 -40.13
CA ILE A 340 0.91 1.84 -39.39
C ILE A 340 0.51 0.39 -39.66
N ALA A 341 0.48 -0.05 -40.92
CA ALA A 341 0.18 -1.43 -41.30
C ALA A 341 1.15 -2.45 -40.66
N TYR A 342 2.45 -2.13 -40.63
CA TYR A 342 3.46 -2.93 -39.93
C TYR A 342 3.11 -3.10 -38.44
N PHE A 343 2.82 -2.01 -37.73
CA PHE A 343 2.44 -2.06 -36.32
C PHE A 343 1.11 -2.80 -36.11
N PHE A 344 0.15 -2.62 -37.01
CA PHE A 344 -1.17 -3.24 -36.91
C PHE A 344 -1.12 -4.77 -37.01
N ILE A 345 -0.13 -5.30 -37.73
CA ILE A 345 0.11 -6.74 -37.86
C ILE A 345 1.04 -7.23 -36.75
N LEU A 346 2.08 -6.47 -36.43
CA LEU A 346 3.06 -6.83 -35.40
C LEU A 346 2.43 -6.92 -34.00
N ILE A 347 1.51 -6.01 -33.64
CA ILE A 347 0.92 -5.99 -32.29
C ILE A 347 0.13 -7.29 -32.00
N PRO A 348 -0.78 -7.77 -32.86
CA PRO A 348 -1.44 -9.07 -32.68
C PRO A 348 -0.45 -10.24 -32.58
N ILE A 349 0.61 -10.24 -33.38
CA ILE A 349 1.69 -11.23 -33.29
C ILE A 349 2.39 -11.15 -31.93
N LEU A 350 2.65 -9.94 -31.44
CA LEU A 350 3.29 -9.72 -30.14
C LEU A 350 2.38 -10.20 -29.00
N VAL A 351 1.07 -9.94 -29.09
CA VAL A 351 0.05 -10.48 -28.17
C VAL A 351 0.07 -12.02 -28.18
N SER A 352 0.13 -12.63 -29.36
CA SER A 352 0.21 -14.09 -29.52
C SER A 352 1.52 -14.68 -28.98
N ALA A 353 2.66 -14.01 -29.21
CA ALA A 353 3.95 -14.40 -28.66
C ALA A 353 3.97 -14.28 -27.13
N VAL A 354 3.41 -13.21 -26.57
CA VAL A 354 3.27 -13.01 -25.12
C VAL A 354 2.33 -14.05 -24.51
N ASP A 355 1.22 -14.38 -25.17
CA ASP A 355 0.33 -15.47 -24.73
C ASP A 355 1.06 -16.82 -24.67
N SER A 356 1.87 -17.10 -25.70
CA SER A 356 2.67 -18.31 -25.78
C SER A 356 3.70 -18.44 -24.65
N LEU A 357 4.09 -17.36 -23.95
CA LEU A 357 4.97 -17.45 -22.77
C LEU A 357 4.29 -18.15 -21.59
N GLY A 358 2.96 -18.20 -21.54
CA GLY A 358 2.18 -18.96 -20.56
C GLY A 358 2.15 -18.39 -19.13
N ILE A 359 2.79 -17.24 -18.88
CA ILE A 359 2.73 -16.56 -17.58
C ILE A 359 1.50 -15.64 -17.57
N LYS A 360 0.30 -16.22 -17.37
CA LYS A 360 -1.00 -15.48 -17.45
C LYS A 360 -1.00 -14.19 -16.63
N THR A 361 -0.49 -14.24 -15.40
CA THR A 361 -0.43 -13.09 -14.48
C THR A 361 0.32 -11.88 -15.03
N ILE A 362 1.34 -12.09 -15.86
CA ILE A 362 2.14 -11.01 -16.47
C ILE A 362 1.64 -10.70 -17.88
N SER A 363 1.21 -11.75 -18.59
CA SER A 363 0.81 -11.66 -19.98
C SER A 363 -0.50 -10.88 -20.13
N ASP A 364 -1.46 -11.02 -19.22
CA ASP A 364 -2.78 -10.41 -19.38
C ASP A 364 -2.75 -8.86 -19.31
N PRO A 365 -2.06 -8.21 -18.35
CA PRO A 365 -1.88 -6.75 -18.38
C PRO A 365 -1.14 -6.24 -19.64
N ILE A 366 -0.12 -6.98 -20.09
CA ILE A 366 0.63 -6.64 -21.31
C ILE A 366 -0.29 -6.74 -22.53
N LYS A 367 -1.09 -7.80 -22.64
CA LYS A 367 -2.07 -7.94 -23.73
C LYS A 367 -3.11 -6.84 -23.70
N ALA A 368 -3.64 -6.50 -22.51
CA ALA A 368 -4.64 -5.44 -22.38
C ALA A 368 -4.09 -4.07 -22.83
N THR A 369 -2.84 -3.76 -22.49
CA THR A 369 -2.18 -2.53 -22.95
C THR A 369 -1.90 -2.55 -24.45
N LEU A 370 -1.40 -3.66 -25.01
CA LEU A 370 -1.20 -3.83 -26.45
C LEU A 370 -2.53 -3.73 -27.23
N GLN A 371 -3.61 -4.32 -26.72
CA GLN A 371 -4.96 -4.21 -27.29
C GLN A 371 -5.50 -2.78 -27.21
N SER A 372 -5.22 -2.06 -26.12
CA SER A 372 -5.59 -0.64 -25.98
C SER A 372 -4.88 0.22 -27.01
N ILE A 373 -3.58 -0.05 -27.27
CA ILE A 373 -2.83 0.62 -28.34
C ILE A 373 -3.42 0.30 -29.72
N LEU A 374 -3.80 -0.94 -29.98
CA LEU A 374 -4.43 -1.35 -31.24
C LEU A 374 -5.79 -0.65 -31.45
N ALA A 375 -6.60 -0.54 -30.40
CA ALA A 375 -7.88 0.16 -30.42
C ALA A 375 -7.71 1.70 -30.55
N ALA A 376 -6.58 2.25 -30.11
CA ALA A 376 -6.29 3.67 -30.23
C ALA A 376 -6.03 4.11 -31.68
N VAL A 377 -5.56 3.21 -32.56
CA VAL A 377 -5.25 3.56 -33.96
C VAL A 377 -6.51 3.98 -34.74
N PRO A 378 -7.62 3.20 -34.78
CA PRO A 378 -8.87 3.66 -35.40
C PRO A 378 -9.45 4.90 -34.71
N ALA A 379 -9.40 4.95 -33.37
CA ALA A 379 -9.88 6.08 -32.59
C ALA A 379 -9.15 7.38 -32.94
N LEU A 380 -7.83 7.32 -33.18
CA LEU A 380 -7.02 8.47 -33.56
C LEU A 380 -7.42 9.03 -34.92
N LEU A 381 -7.82 8.19 -35.88
CA LEU A 381 -8.36 8.66 -37.15
C LEU A 381 -9.67 9.44 -36.95
N VAL A 382 -10.60 8.89 -36.15
CA VAL A 382 -11.87 9.57 -35.82
C VAL A 382 -11.60 10.90 -35.11
N ALA A 383 -10.72 10.91 -34.12
CA ALA A 383 -10.31 12.11 -33.39
C ALA A 383 -9.73 13.18 -34.32
N THR A 384 -8.87 12.77 -35.25
CA THR A 384 -8.25 13.66 -36.24
C THR A 384 -9.32 14.30 -37.14
N VAL A 385 -10.27 13.52 -37.63
CA VAL A 385 -11.40 14.02 -38.44
C VAL A 385 -12.24 15.02 -37.63
N ILE A 386 -12.57 14.69 -36.37
CA ILE A 386 -13.31 15.58 -35.48
C ILE A 386 -12.59 16.92 -35.32
N VAL A 387 -11.28 16.91 -35.06
CA VAL A 387 -10.47 18.13 -34.89
C VAL A 387 -10.46 18.97 -36.17
N ILE A 388 -10.25 18.35 -37.34
CA ILE A 388 -10.24 19.06 -38.63
C ILE A 388 -11.59 19.75 -38.86
N VAL A 389 -12.69 19.01 -38.71
CA VAL A 389 -14.05 19.54 -38.91
C VAL A 389 -14.32 20.66 -37.91
N GLY A 390 -14.03 20.46 -36.63
CA GLY A 390 -14.28 21.47 -35.60
C GLY A 390 -13.43 22.73 -35.76
N CYS A 391 -12.19 22.63 -36.25
CA CYS A 391 -11.38 23.80 -36.59
C CYS A 391 -11.99 24.60 -37.75
N VAL A 392 -12.53 23.93 -38.77
CA VAL A 392 -13.23 24.60 -39.88
C VAL A 392 -14.49 25.30 -39.36
N VAL A 393 -15.31 24.60 -38.57
CA VAL A 393 -16.53 25.15 -37.94
C VAL A 393 -16.19 26.36 -37.07
N ALA A 394 -15.15 26.28 -36.24
CA ALA A 394 -14.73 27.38 -35.37
C ALA A 394 -14.36 28.64 -36.16
N ARG A 395 -13.67 28.50 -37.31
CA ARG A 395 -13.34 29.64 -38.18
C ARG A 395 -14.57 30.25 -38.83
N VAL A 396 -15.49 29.41 -39.32
CA VAL A 396 -16.74 29.88 -39.95
C VAL A 396 -17.59 30.62 -38.92
N VAL A 397 -17.86 30.01 -37.76
CA VAL A 397 -18.66 30.63 -36.69
C VAL A 397 -18.01 31.92 -36.20
N ARG A 398 -16.68 31.94 -36.04
CA ARG A 398 -15.95 33.18 -35.71
C ARG A 398 -16.29 34.30 -36.68
N SER A 399 -16.15 34.07 -37.98
CA SER A 399 -16.43 35.10 -38.99
C SER A 399 -17.88 35.57 -38.99
N LEU A 400 -18.84 34.67 -38.75
CA LEU A 400 -20.26 35.00 -38.65
C LEU A 400 -20.55 35.86 -37.42
N VAL A 401 -19.98 35.50 -36.26
CA VAL A 401 -20.13 36.24 -35.00
C VAL A 401 -19.48 37.63 -35.12
N GLU A 402 -18.27 37.73 -35.65
CA GLU A 402 -17.60 39.02 -35.90
C GLU A 402 -18.44 39.93 -36.81
N GLY A 403 -18.98 39.37 -37.90
CA GLY A 403 -19.83 40.12 -38.83
C GLY A 403 -21.15 40.57 -38.21
N PHE A 404 -21.82 39.70 -37.44
CA PHE A 404 -23.09 40.00 -36.77
C PHE A 404 -22.92 41.07 -35.68
N LEU A 405 -21.89 40.94 -34.82
CA LEU A 405 -21.64 41.90 -33.75
C LEU A 405 -21.18 43.26 -34.28
N GLY A 406 -20.34 43.26 -35.33
CA GLY A 406 -19.98 44.48 -36.03
C GLY A 406 -21.20 45.17 -36.65
N GLY A 407 -22.12 44.39 -37.25
CA GLY A 407 -23.36 44.89 -37.85
C GLY A 407 -24.34 45.51 -36.85
N ILE A 408 -24.42 44.99 -35.62
CA ILE A 408 -25.24 45.55 -34.53
C ILE A 408 -24.61 46.81 -33.90
N GLY A 409 -23.34 47.11 -34.21
CA GLY A 409 -22.62 48.24 -33.65
C GLY A 409 -22.08 47.98 -32.24
N VAL A 410 -21.80 46.72 -31.90
CA VAL A 410 -21.19 46.35 -30.60
C VAL A 410 -19.83 47.04 -30.41
N ASP A 411 -19.15 47.38 -31.49
CA ASP A 411 -17.89 48.12 -31.46
C ASP A 411 -18.03 49.54 -30.90
N GLN A 412 -19.23 50.13 -30.92
CA GLN A 412 -19.52 51.46 -30.38
C GLN A 412 -20.07 51.43 -28.94
N LEU A 413 -20.49 50.26 -28.43
CA LEU A 413 -21.07 50.12 -27.09
C LEU A 413 -20.13 50.59 -25.97
N PRO A 414 -18.82 50.27 -25.97
CA PRO A 414 -17.91 50.73 -24.90
C PRO A 414 -17.87 52.25 -24.75
N GLN A 415 -17.92 52.98 -25.87
CA GLN A 415 -17.94 54.45 -25.88
C GLN A 415 -19.27 54.99 -25.32
N ARG A 416 -20.40 54.37 -25.68
CA ARG A 416 -21.74 54.76 -25.17
C ARG A 416 -21.93 54.46 -23.69
N LEU A 417 -21.26 53.44 -23.17
CA LEU A 417 -21.31 53.04 -21.76
C LEU A 417 -20.27 53.80 -20.90
N GLY A 418 -19.47 54.69 -21.50
CA GLY A 418 -18.41 55.42 -20.80
C GLY A 418 -17.30 54.51 -20.28
N LEU A 419 -17.07 53.37 -20.93
CA LEU A 419 -16.02 52.40 -20.63
C LEU A 419 -14.83 52.66 -21.56
N ASP A 420 -14.24 53.84 -21.47
CA ASP A 420 -13.15 54.30 -22.36
C ASP A 420 -11.89 53.42 -22.31
N PHE A 421 -11.75 52.60 -21.28
CA PHE A 421 -10.68 51.60 -21.15
C PHE A 421 -10.88 50.37 -22.06
N LEU A 422 -12.12 50.12 -22.52
CA LEU A 422 -12.46 49.05 -23.47
C LEU A 422 -12.71 49.58 -24.89
N ALA A 423 -12.71 50.90 -25.07
CA ALA A 423 -12.88 51.51 -26.38
C ALA A 423 -11.66 51.23 -27.26
N ALA A 424 -11.90 50.78 -28.50
CA ALA A 424 -10.84 50.49 -29.45
C ALA A 424 -10.08 51.78 -29.80
N ARG A 425 -8.85 51.92 -29.30
CA ARG A 425 -7.90 52.95 -29.73
C ARG A 425 -7.39 52.60 -31.13
N PRO A 426 -6.97 53.58 -31.97
CA PRO A 426 -6.42 53.31 -33.28
C PRO A 426 -5.25 52.31 -33.18
N GLY A 427 -5.41 51.12 -33.79
CA GLY A 427 -4.44 50.01 -33.74
C GLY A 427 -4.82 48.83 -32.81
N GLN A 428 -5.87 48.92 -32.01
CA GLN A 428 -6.34 47.81 -31.15
C GLN A 428 -7.49 47.02 -31.76
N THR A 429 -7.63 45.74 -31.37
CA THR A 429 -8.68 44.85 -31.88
C THR A 429 -10.06 45.30 -31.41
N PRO A 430 -11.05 45.44 -32.32
CA PRO A 430 -12.41 45.80 -31.94
C PRO A 430 -13.07 44.73 -31.04
N PRO A 431 -13.99 45.13 -30.14
CA PRO A 431 -14.71 44.21 -29.26
C PRO A 431 -15.38 43.03 -29.98
N SER A 432 -15.93 43.27 -31.18
CA SER A 432 -16.52 42.22 -32.03
C SER A 432 -15.55 41.09 -32.36
N ARG A 433 -14.29 41.41 -32.67
CA ARG A 433 -13.23 40.42 -32.94
C ARG A 433 -12.79 39.66 -31.70
N LEU A 434 -12.79 40.32 -30.53
CA LEU A 434 -12.46 39.66 -29.27
C LEU A 434 -13.50 38.59 -28.93
N ILE A 435 -14.79 38.94 -29.07
CA ILE A 435 -15.90 38.02 -28.81
C ILE A 435 -15.93 36.89 -29.85
N GLY A 436 -15.73 37.20 -31.14
CA GLY A 436 -15.61 36.18 -32.18
C GLY A 436 -14.46 35.21 -31.94
N ALA A 437 -13.30 35.72 -31.52
CA ALA A 437 -12.17 34.89 -31.12
C ALA A 437 -12.49 34.02 -29.89
N ALA A 438 -13.15 34.57 -28.87
CA ALA A 438 -13.56 33.83 -27.68
C ALA A 438 -14.52 32.68 -28.02
N VAL A 439 -15.55 32.93 -28.84
CA VAL A 439 -16.48 31.89 -29.32
C VAL A 439 -15.74 30.82 -30.11
N SER A 440 -14.77 31.21 -30.94
CA SER A 440 -13.95 30.24 -31.69
C SER A 440 -13.14 29.32 -30.77
N VAL A 441 -12.60 29.85 -29.67
CA VAL A 441 -11.87 29.07 -28.66
C VAL A 441 -12.81 28.11 -27.95
N VAL A 442 -14.02 28.52 -27.60
CA VAL A 442 -15.05 27.64 -27.01
C VAL A 442 -15.33 26.45 -27.94
N ILE A 443 -15.54 26.70 -29.23
CA ILE A 443 -15.81 25.65 -30.22
C ILE A 443 -14.62 24.71 -30.36
N ILE A 444 -13.39 25.24 -30.36
CA ILE A 444 -12.17 24.43 -30.38
C ILE A 444 -12.06 23.57 -29.11
N LEU A 445 -12.40 24.10 -27.93
CA LEU A 445 -12.39 23.33 -26.69
C LEU A 445 -13.47 22.23 -26.68
N ILE A 446 -14.68 22.50 -27.18
CA ILE A 446 -15.73 21.48 -27.36
C ILE A 446 -15.23 20.38 -28.32
N THR A 447 -14.61 20.78 -29.43
CA THR A 447 -14.03 19.86 -30.41
C THR A 447 -12.92 19.02 -29.78
N ALA A 448 -12.04 19.64 -28.99
CA ALA A 448 -10.96 18.96 -28.28
C ALA A 448 -11.49 17.97 -27.24
N GLN A 449 -12.56 18.31 -26.52
CA GLN A 449 -13.26 17.38 -25.63
C GLN A 449 -13.77 16.16 -26.39
N GLN A 450 -14.45 16.34 -27.52
CA GLN A 450 -14.97 15.24 -28.34
C GLN A 450 -13.85 14.37 -28.92
N ALA A 451 -12.76 14.99 -29.36
CA ALA A 451 -11.57 14.28 -29.84
C ALA A 451 -10.93 13.45 -28.71
N ALA A 452 -10.77 14.02 -27.52
CA ALA A 452 -10.25 13.31 -26.35
C ALA A 452 -11.15 12.14 -25.91
N ALA A 453 -12.48 12.32 -25.97
CA ALA A 453 -13.44 11.25 -25.69
C ALA A 453 -13.33 10.11 -26.73
N SER A 454 -13.18 10.44 -28.01
CA SER A 454 -13.01 9.43 -29.06
C SER A 454 -11.72 8.60 -28.89
N LEU A 455 -10.66 9.20 -28.35
CA LEU A 455 -9.39 8.54 -27.97
C LEU A 455 -9.49 7.71 -26.67
N LYS A 456 -10.67 7.65 -26.03
CA LYS A 456 -10.89 7.05 -24.70
C LYS A 456 -10.08 7.70 -23.58
N PHE A 457 -9.75 8.98 -23.72
CA PHE A 457 -9.17 9.78 -22.64
C PHE A 457 -10.30 10.44 -21.84
N ASP A 458 -11.17 9.62 -21.24
CA ASP A 458 -12.40 10.07 -20.56
C ASP A 458 -12.12 11.10 -19.47
N GLN A 459 -11.02 10.94 -18.73
CA GLN A 459 -10.60 11.90 -17.70
C GLN A 459 -10.22 13.25 -18.32
N LEU A 460 -9.44 13.24 -19.40
CA LEU A 460 -9.03 14.47 -20.09
C LEU A 460 -10.25 15.16 -20.73
N ALA A 461 -11.12 14.40 -21.38
CA ALA A 461 -12.37 14.90 -21.93
C ALA A 461 -13.26 15.50 -20.84
N GLY A 462 -13.34 14.86 -19.67
CA GLY A 462 -14.07 15.38 -18.51
C GLY A 462 -13.49 16.69 -17.97
N LEU A 463 -12.17 16.80 -17.87
CA LEU A 463 -11.50 18.03 -17.44
C LEU A 463 -11.73 19.18 -18.43
N VAL A 464 -11.57 18.93 -19.73
CA VAL A 464 -11.87 19.93 -20.77
C VAL A 464 -13.35 20.30 -20.74
N GLY A 465 -14.24 19.32 -20.57
CA GLY A 465 -15.68 19.56 -20.49
C GLY A 465 -16.09 20.42 -19.29
N ARG A 466 -15.43 20.28 -18.13
CA ARG A 466 -15.63 21.18 -16.99
C ARG A 466 -15.21 22.61 -17.31
N ILE A 467 -14.07 22.79 -18.00
CA ILE A 467 -13.63 24.10 -18.46
C ILE A 467 -14.67 24.68 -19.43
N VAL A 468 -15.11 23.91 -20.43
CA VAL A 468 -16.13 24.33 -21.39
C VAL A 468 -17.43 24.73 -20.70
N ALA A 469 -17.90 23.95 -19.71
CA ALA A 469 -19.12 24.25 -18.96
C ALA A 469 -19.00 25.52 -18.11
N TYR A 470 -17.79 25.90 -17.72
CA TYR A 470 -17.50 27.13 -16.98
C TYR A 470 -17.54 28.38 -17.87
N LEU A 471 -17.20 28.27 -19.15
CA LEU A 471 -17.09 29.43 -20.05
C LEU A 471 -18.39 30.25 -20.22
N PRO A 472 -19.58 29.64 -20.41
CA PRO A 472 -20.84 30.38 -20.47
C PRO A 472 -21.08 31.23 -19.22
N ASN A 473 -20.80 30.67 -18.05
CA ASN A 473 -20.93 31.37 -16.78
C ASN A 473 -19.95 32.54 -16.69
N LEU A 474 -18.70 32.34 -17.12
CA LEU A 474 -17.73 33.43 -17.23
C LEU A 474 -18.23 34.57 -18.13
N VAL A 475 -18.83 34.27 -19.29
CA VAL A 475 -19.37 35.29 -20.20
C VAL A 475 -20.52 36.05 -19.54
N VAL A 476 -21.46 35.36 -18.89
CA VAL A 476 -22.59 35.99 -18.19
C VAL A 476 -22.10 36.86 -17.02
N GLY A 477 -21.14 36.38 -16.23
CA GLY A 477 -20.60 37.14 -15.10
C GLY A 477 -19.88 38.40 -15.56
N LEU A 478 -19.12 38.33 -16.66
CA LEU A 478 -18.50 39.50 -17.27
C LEU A 478 -19.55 40.49 -17.78
N ALA A 479 -20.63 40.00 -18.41
CA ALA A 479 -21.73 40.83 -18.87
C ALA A 479 -22.44 41.55 -17.70
N ILE A 480 -22.70 40.86 -16.60
CA ILE A 480 -23.28 41.44 -15.36
C ILE A 480 -22.36 42.52 -14.80
N LEU A 481 -21.04 42.27 -14.73
CA LEU A 481 -20.06 43.22 -14.25
C LEU A 481 -20.05 44.52 -15.09
N LEU A 482 -20.05 44.39 -16.42
CA LEU A 482 -20.09 45.53 -17.34
C LEU A 482 -21.41 46.30 -17.21
N ALA A 483 -22.54 45.57 -17.11
CA ALA A 483 -23.85 46.16 -16.89
C ALA A 483 -23.88 46.97 -15.57
N ALA A 484 -23.37 46.40 -14.47
CA ALA A 484 -23.31 47.04 -13.17
C ALA A 484 -22.45 48.31 -13.15
N LEU A 485 -21.27 48.27 -13.81
CA LEU A 485 -20.40 49.44 -13.96
C LEU A 485 -21.12 50.58 -14.72
N SER A 486 -21.83 50.23 -15.79
CA SER A 486 -22.56 51.21 -16.60
C SER A 486 -23.78 51.78 -15.88
N LEU A 487 -24.59 50.92 -15.26
CA LEU A 487 -25.78 51.30 -14.48
C LEU A 487 -25.40 52.12 -13.25
N GLY A 488 -24.34 51.75 -12.54
CA GLY A 488 -23.87 52.48 -11.37
C GLY A 488 -23.42 53.90 -11.72
N ARG A 489 -22.74 54.08 -12.86
CA ARG A 489 -22.36 55.41 -13.34
C ARG A 489 -23.60 56.23 -13.75
N TYR A 490 -24.55 55.62 -14.45
CA TYR A 490 -25.79 56.28 -14.89
C TYR A 490 -26.67 56.70 -13.72
N LEU A 491 -26.96 55.79 -12.79
CA LEU A 491 -27.77 56.05 -11.59
C LEU A 491 -27.09 57.05 -10.65
N GLY A 492 -25.75 57.02 -10.54
CA GLY A 492 -25.00 58.03 -9.80
C GLY A 492 -25.14 59.43 -10.44
N ALA A 493 -25.05 59.52 -11.76
CA ALA A 493 -25.22 60.78 -12.48
C ALA A 493 -26.64 61.34 -12.35
N LEU A 494 -27.68 60.50 -12.48
CA LEU A 494 -29.07 60.89 -12.28
C LEU A 494 -29.34 61.39 -10.85
N THR A 495 -28.72 60.74 -9.86
CA THR A 495 -28.83 61.16 -8.45
C THR A 495 -28.19 62.53 -8.25
N ALA A 496 -27.02 62.76 -8.86
CA ALA A 496 -26.32 64.05 -8.79
C ALA A 496 -27.13 65.17 -9.45
N SER A 497 -27.73 64.92 -10.61
CA SER A 497 -28.50 65.92 -11.37
C SER A 497 -29.86 66.23 -10.74
N THR A 498 -30.51 65.25 -10.10
CA THR A 498 -31.82 65.46 -9.45
C THR A 498 -31.70 66.22 -8.12
N LEU A 499 -30.55 66.12 -7.44
CA LEU A 499 -30.28 66.79 -6.16
C LEU A 499 -29.44 68.07 -6.30
N GLU A 500 -29.39 68.66 -7.50
CA GLU A 500 -28.71 69.93 -7.76
C GLU A 500 -29.26 71.02 -6.82
N GLY A 501 -28.42 71.49 -5.89
CA GLY A 501 -28.76 72.47 -4.85
C GLY A 501 -28.61 71.98 -3.41
N SER A 502 -28.47 70.67 -3.17
CA SER A 502 -28.17 70.14 -1.83
C SER A 502 -26.66 70.01 -1.57
N PRO A 503 -26.14 70.34 -0.36
CA PRO A 503 -24.72 70.20 -0.03
C PRO A 503 -24.17 68.77 -0.20
N ASN A 504 -25.05 67.77 -0.08
CA ASN A 504 -24.70 66.35 -0.03
C ASN A 504 -24.93 65.58 -1.35
N ALA A 505 -25.34 66.25 -2.42
CA ALA A 505 -25.65 65.61 -3.70
C ALA A 505 -24.52 64.72 -4.24
N LYS A 506 -23.26 65.19 -4.11
CA LYS A 506 -22.06 64.43 -4.54
C LYS A 506 -21.82 63.17 -3.71
N VAL A 507 -22.05 63.24 -2.40
CA VAL A 507 -21.87 62.10 -1.50
C VAL A 507 -22.94 61.05 -1.80
N LEU A 508 -24.20 61.46 -1.94
CA LEU A 508 -25.31 60.55 -2.26
C LEU A 508 -25.12 59.88 -3.63
N ALA A 509 -24.73 60.64 -4.66
CA ALA A 509 -24.41 60.10 -5.98
C ALA A 509 -23.27 59.07 -5.94
N THR A 510 -22.25 59.31 -5.10
CA THR A 510 -21.13 58.39 -4.92
C THR A 510 -21.56 57.10 -4.23
N VAL A 511 -22.36 57.20 -3.17
CA VAL A 511 -22.94 56.05 -2.45
C VAL A 511 -23.82 55.23 -3.39
N THR A 512 -24.71 55.85 -4.17
CA THR A 512 -25.56 55.16 -5.15
C THR A 512 -24.72 54.39 -6.17
N ARG A 513 -23.67 55.01 -6.73
CA ARG A 513 -22.78 54.36 -7.71
C ARG A 513 -22.08 53.15 -7.12
N TYR A 514 -21.50 53.27 -5.92
CA TYR A 514 -20.78 52.17 -5.28
C TYR A 514 -21.72 51.08 -4.78
N ALA A 515 -22.94 51.40 -4.37
CA ALA A 515 -23.95 50.41 -4.00
C ALA A 515 -24.32 49.52 -5.20
N VAL A 516 -24.59 50.11 -6.36
CA VAL A 516 -24.90 49.36 -7.60
C VAL A 516 -23.70 48.53 -8.05
N PHE A 517 -22.49 49.09 -7.97
CA PHE A 517 -21.27 48.35 -8.30
C PHE A 517 -21.04 47.16 -7.35
N LEU A 518 -21.21 47.36 -6.04
CA LEU A 518 -21.06 46.29 -5.03
C LEU A 518 -22.03 45.14 -5.29
N LEU A 519 -23.30 45.45 -5.54
CA LEU A 519 -24.34 44.46 -5.84
C LEU A 519 -24.04 43.71 -7.15
N GLY A 520 -23.71 44.42 -8.21
CA GLY A 520 -23.40 43.79 -9.49
C GLY A 520 -22.07 43.03 -9.50
N PHE A 521 -21.07 43.48 -8.73
CA PHE A 521 -19.83 42.75 -8.51
C PHE A 521 -20.09 41.43 -7.77
N SER A 522 -20.96 41.45 -6.75
CA SER A 522 -21.41 40.23 -6.06
C SER A 522 -22.07 39.24 -7.01
N MET A 523 -23.03 39.70 -7.82
CA MET A 523 -23.71 38.86 -8.81
C MET A 523 -22.75 38.31 -9.88
N ALA A 524 -21.76 39.10 -10.30
CA ALA A 524 -20.75 38.65 -11.24
C ALA A 524 -19.84 37.55 -10.63
N LEU A 525 -19.44 37.69 -9.36
CA LEU A 525 -18.64 36.68 -8.64
C LEU A 525 -19.41 35.37 -8.42
N GLU A 526 -20.70 35.46 -8.10
CA GLU A 526 -21.62 34.32 -8.03
C GLU A 526 -21.64 33.57 -9.37
N GLN A 527 -21.80 34.29 -10.48
CA GLN A 527 -21.76 33.67 -11.80
C GLN A 527 -20.38 33.07 -12.13
N PHE A 528 -19.28 33.68 -11.68
CA PHE A 528 -17.94 33.08 -11.80
C PHE A 528 -17.74 31.84 -10.93
N GLY A 529 -18.70 31.46 -10.08
CA GLY A 529 -18.58 30.31 -9.18
C GLY A 529 -17.43 30.43 -8.18
N ILE A 530 -16.92 31.64 -7.94
CA ILE A 530 -15.80 31.89 -7.02
C ILE A 530 -16.39 32.14 -5.63
N GLY A 531 -16.43 31.08 -4.82
CA GLY A 531 -16.82 31.17 -3.41
C GLY A 531 -18.21 31.78 -3.24
N GLU A 532 -19.20 31.29 -4.00
CA GLU A 532 -20.59 31.76 -3.98
C GLU A 532 -21.13 31.95 -2.56
N GLU A 533 -20.92 30.95 -1.69
CA GLU A 533 -21.31 31.02 -0.28
C GLU A 533 -20.57 32.12 0.50
N ILE A 534 -19.26 32.27 0.26
CA ILE A 534 -18.43 33.29 0.93
C ILE A 534 -18.87 34.70 0.49
N VAL A 535 -19.12 34.89 -0.81
CA VAL A 535 -19.58 36.16 -1.38
C VAL A 535 -20.97 36.49 -0.88
N MET A 536 -21.90 35.53 -0.89
CA MET A 536 -23.25 35.69 -0.37
C MET A 536 -23.24 36.09 1.11
N ILE A 537 -22.48 35.39 1.95
CA ILE A 537 -22.34 35.73 3.38
C ILE A 537 -21.70 37.10 3.55
N GLY A 538 -20.61 37.39 2.84
CA GLY A 538 -19.89 38.67 2.96
C GLY A 538 -20.76 39.86 2.55
N VAL A 539 -21.44 39.77 1.41
CA VAL A 539 -22.27 40.85 0.88
C VAL A 539 -23.55 41.01 1.69
N SER A 540 -24.21 39.92 2.09
CA SER A 540 -25.37 39.99 2.99
C SER A 540 -24.99 40.58 4.36
N ALA A 541 -23.83 40.24 4.92
CA ALA A 541 -23.32 40.82 6.15
C ALA A 541 -22.99 42.32 5.98
N LEU A 542 -22.38 42.72 4.87
CA LEU A 542 -22.09 44.14 4.59
C LEU A 542 -23.37 44.95 4.43
N LEU A 543 -24.35 44.45 3.68
CA LEU A 543 -25.65 45.13 3.49
C LEU A 543 -26.47 45.14 4.78
N GLY A 544 -26.49 44.02 5.51
CA GLY A 544 -27.16 43.92 6.81
C GLY A 544 -26.53 44.86 7.84
N GLY A 545 -25.21 44.91 7.90
CA GLY A 545 -24.47 45.85 8.75
C GLY A 545 -24.71 47.31 8.37
N ALA A 546 -24.71 47.62 7.07
CA ALA A 546 -25.03 48.96 6.58
C ALA A 546 -26.48 49.36 6.93
N ALA A 547 -27.44 48.45 6.79
CA ALA A 547 -28.83 48.70 7.15
C ALA A 547 -28.99 49.01 8.65
N ILE A 548 -28.31 48.24 9.51
CA ILE A 548 -28.28 48.50 10.96
C ILE A 548 -27.62 49.84 11.27
N ALA A 549 -26.48 50.14 10.64
CA ALA A 549 -25.75 51.40 10.87
C ALA A 549 -26.59 52.62 10.47
N VAL A 550 -27.25 52.58 9.30
CA VAL A 550 -28.15 53.65 8.85
C VAL A 550 -29.34 53.78 9.79
N GLY A 551 -29.95 52.66 10.20
CA GLY A 551 -31.07 52.66 11.16
C GLY A 551 -30.69 53.28 12.50
N LEU A 552 -29.52 52.94 13.04
CA LEU A 552 -29.00 53.53 14.28
C LEU A 552 -28.67 55.02 14.12
N ALA A 553 -28.04 55.41 13.01
CA ALA A 553 -27.71 56.81 12.74
C ALA A 553 -28.96 57.69 12.65
N PHE A 554 -30.02 57.24 11.96
CA PHE A 554 -31.30 57.92 11.90
C PHE A 554 -32.04 57.92 13.25
N GLY A 555 -32.07 56.78 13.95
CA GLY A 555 -32.76 56.66 15.24
C GLY A 555 -32.15 57.54 16.34
N LEU A 556 -30.82 57.58 16.42
CA LEU A 556 -30.11 58.42 17.39
C LEU A 556 -30.10 59.90 16.99
N GLY A 557 -29.87 60.20 15.70
CA GLY A 557 -29.83 61.59 15.19
C GLY A 557 -31.20 62.27 15.12
N GLY A 558 -32.27 61.51 14.88
CA GLY A 558 -33.65 62.01 14.77
C GLY A 558 -34.35 62.22 16.12
N LYS A 559 -33.78 61.72 17.23
CA LYS A 559 -34.39 61.77 18.56
C LYS A 559 -34.80 63.19 18.97
N ALA A 560 -33.92 64.17 18.79
CA ALA A 560 -34.20 65.57 19.16
C ALA A 560 -35.32 66.17 18.32
N GLN A 561 -35.38 65.85 17.02
CA GLN A 561 -36.42 66.34 16.12
C GLN A 561 -37.79 65.70 16.43
N ALA A 562 -37.81 64.39 16.70
CA ALA A 562 -39.00 63.66 17.11
C ALA A 562 -39.54 64.18 18.46
N GLN A 563 -38.65 64.44 19.42
CA GLN A 563 -39.02 65.04 20.69
C GLN A 563 -39.65 66.43 20.50
N ALA A 564 -39.03 67.28 19.67
CA ALA A 564 -39.57 68.61 19.37
C ALA A 564 -40.96 68.56 18.71
N TRP A 565 -41.23 67.56 17.85
CA TRP A 565 -42.54 67.37 17.23
C TRP A 565 -43.61 66.95 18.24
N ILE A 566 -43.27 66.04 19.17
CA ILE A 566 -44.18 65.60 20.23
C ILE A 566 -44.52 66.76 21.17
N GLU A 567 -43.52 67.54 21.58
CA GLU A 567 -43.72 68.72 22.43
C GLU A 567 -44.59 69.79 21.75
N GLN A 568 -44.46 69.95 20.43
CA GLN A 568 -45.29 70.90 19.67
C GLN A 568 -46.76 70.44 19.58
N TRP A 569 -47.00 69.14 19.50
CA TRP A 569 -48.36 68.58 19.49
C TRP A 569 -49.01 68.68 20.86
N GLN A 570 -48.25 68.44 21.93
CA GLN A 570 -48.71 68.60 23.32
C GLN A 570 -49.03 70.06 23.70
N LYS A 571 -48.48 71.05 22.99
CA LYS A 571 -48.78 72.48 23.21
C LYS A 571 -50.00 72.99 22.43
N LYS A 572 -50.61 72.16 21.59
CA LYS A 572 -51.74 72.54 20.72
C LYS A 572 -53.10 72.05 21.24
N GLU A 573 -53.09 71.26 22.31
CA GLU A 573 -54.21 71.04 23.25
C GLU A 573 -54.00 71.96 24.46
#